data_AF-A0A969GKD6-F1
#
_entry.id   AF-A0A969GKD6-F1
#
_cell.length_a   1.000
_cell.length_b   1.000
_cell.length_c   1.000
_cell.angle_alpha   90.00
_cell.angle_beta   90.00
_cell.angle_gamma   90.00
#
_symmetry.space_group_name_H-M   'P 1'
#
loop_
_entity.id
_entity.type
_entity.pdbx_description
1 polymer ?
#
loop_
_entity_poly.entity_id
_entity_poly.type
_entity_poly.pdbx_seq_one_letter_code
_entity_poly.pdbx_strand_id
1 'polypeptide(L)'
;MAARLQSIGLPLVLALYLLLATLYSIIIPPFETPDEIWHFAFVQHIATGQGLPVSEPNSQALYRQQGVQAPGYYLAVAALTAWIDQQDFPAIFARANPHAAIGRPDANANRNYLIHHATAEAWPWRGSTLALHIGRFFSILLGALTIWATHATLRQFLGEELALLGAAIFAFVPQFIFISAAVSNDNAVNALPR
;
A
#
# COMPACT_ATOMS: atom_id res chain seq x y z
N MET A 1 4.38 -14.99 -35.43
CA MET A 1 3.30 -14.36 -34.65
C MET A 1 3.37 -14.74 -33.17
N ALA A 2 3.50 -16.03 -32.83
CA ALA A 2 3.65 -16.52 -31.45
C ALA A 2 4.80 -15.87 -30.65
N ALA A 3 6.01 -15.76 -31.23
CA ALA A 3 7.16 -15.13 -30.56
C ALA A 3 6.95 -13.64 -30.21
N ARG A 4 6.11 -12.93 -30.97
CA ARG A 4 5.80 -11.50 -30.74
C ARG A 4 4.74 -11.30 -29.65
N LEU A 5 3.84 -12.29 -29.48
CA LEU A 5 2.87 -12.34 -28.39
C LEU A 5 3.56 -12.68 -27.05
N GLN A 6 4.56 -13.56 -27.09
CA GLN A 6 5.38 -13.92 -25.93
C GLN A 6 6.21 -12.73 -25.41
N SER A 7 6.71 -11.86 -26.30
CA SER A 7 7.52 -10.71 -25.87
C SER A 7 6.70 -9.54 -25.29
N ILE A 8 5.40 -9.46 -25.57
CA ILE A 8 4.53 -8.37 -25.08
C ILE A 8 3.63 -8.78 -23.92
N GLY A 9 3.52 -10.07 -23.62
CA GLY A 9 2.60 -10.60 -22.60
C GLY A 9 2.84 -10.01 -21.22
N LEU A 10 4.06 -10.18 -20.69
CA LEU A 10 4.40 -9.66 -19.36
C LEU A 10 4.31 -8.12 -19.28
N PRO A 11 4.85 -7.33 -20.24
CA PRO A 11 4.64 -5.89 -20.26
C PRO A 11 3.16 -5.47 -20.22
N LEU A 12 2.28 -6.18 -20.92
CA LEU A 12 0.84 -5.89 -20.91
C LEU A 12 0.22 -6.20 -19.53
N VAL A 13 0.56 -7.32 -18.91
CA VAL A 13 0.08 -7.67 -17.56
C VAL A 13 0.52 -6.60 -16.55
N LEU A 14 1.79 -6.20 -16.58
CA LEU A 14 2.31 -5.15 -15.71
C LEU A 14 1.64 -3.80 -15.96
N ALA A 15 1.44 -3.41 -17.23
CA ALA A 15 0.76 -2.14 -17.55
C ALA A 15 -0.69 -2.11 -17.04
N LEU A 16 -1.44 -3.21 -17.21
CA LEU A 16 -2.81 -3.33 -16.70
C LEU A 16 -2.85 -3.32 -15.17
N TYR A 17 -1.93 -4.05 -14.52
CA TYR A 17 -1.79 -4.01 -13.06
C TYR A 17 -1.50 -2.59 -12.55
N LEU A 18 -0.51 -1.91 -13.14
CA LEU A 18 -0.13 -0.54 -12.75
C LEU A 18 -1.29 0.43 -12.90
N LEU A 19 -2.05 0.31 -13.99
CA LEU A 19 -3.27 1.10 -14.21
C LEU A 19 -4.29 0.84 -13.11
N LEU A 20 -4.63 -0.42 -12.84
CA LEU A 20 -5.64 -0.78 -11.83
C LEU A 20 -5.21 -0.37 -10.42
N ALA A 21 -3.96 -0.67 -10.04
CA ALA A 21 -3.45 -0.35 -8.72
C ALA A 21 -3.35 1.18 -8.51
N THR A 22 -2.98 1.94 -9.54
CA THR A 22 -3.01 3.40 -9.52
C THR A 22 -4.43 3.94 -9.35
N LEU A 23 -5.40 3.39 -10.09
CA LEU A 23 -6.81 3.78 -9.92
C LEU A 23 -7.30 3.50 -8.50
N TYR A 24 -6.99 2.33 -7.95
CA TYR A 24 -7.30 1.99 -6.56
C TYR A 24 -6.65 2.98 -5.58
N SER A 25 -5.37 3.30 -5.78
CA SER A 25 -4.62 4.25 -4.95
C SER A 25 -5.23 5.66 -4.94
N ILE A 26 -5.87 6.08 -6.03
CA ILE A 26 -6.50 7.40 -6.16
C ILE A 26 -7.95 7.39 -5.67
N ILE A 27 -8.71 6.34 -5.98
CA ILE A 27 -10.15 6.26 -5.72
C ILE A 27 -10.44 5.91 -4.26
N ILE A 28 -9.65 5.01 -3.67
CA ILE A 28 -9.84 4.62 -2.27
C ILE A 28 -9.45 5.79 -1.39
N PRO A 29 -10.36 6.31 -0.56
CA PRO A 29 -10.05 7.44 0.30
C PRO A 29 -8.81 7.17 1.18
N PRO A 30 -8.05 8.21 1.54
CA PRO A 30 -6.90 8.06 2.42
C PRO A 30 -7.23 7.28 3.69
N PHE A 31 -6.42 6.27 4.02
CA PHE A 31 -6.49 5.52 5.28
C PHE A 31 -7.71 4.61 5.49
N GLU A 32 -8.47 4.31 4.43
CA GLU A 32 -9.59 3.35 4.48
C GLU A 32 -9.17 1.90 4.17
N THR A 33 -7.96 1.69 3.64
CA THR A 33 -7.42 0.33 3.46
C THR A 33 -7.05 -0.26 4.83
N PRO A 34 -7.26 -1.57 5.07
CA PRO A 34 -6.92 -2.19 6.35
C PRO A 34 -5.51 -1.87 6.79
N ASP A 35 -5.40 -1.49 8.06
CA ASP A 35 -4.16 -1.14 8.76
C ASP A 35 -3.32 0.03 8.21
N GLU A 36 -3.70 0.62 7.06
CA GLU A 36 -2.90 1.61 6.34
C GLU A 36 -2.55 2.82 7.19
N ILE A 37 -3.48 3.30 8.03
CA ILE A 37 -3.25 4.45 8.90
C ILE A 37 -2.16 4.18 9.94
N TRP A 38 -2.06 2.96 10.44
CA TRP A 38 -1.06 2.58 11.44
C TRP A 38 0.30 2.32 10.77
N HIS A 39 0.31 1.77 9.55
CA HIS A 39 1.52 1.68 8.75
C HIS A 39 2.08 3.06 8.41
N PHE A 40 1.21 3.98 7.98
CA PHE A 40 1.61 5.35 7.69
C PHE A 40 2.05 6.09 8.95
N ALA A 41 1.44 5.84 10.11
CA ALA A 41 1.89 6.41 11.38
C ALA A 41 3.35 6.00 11.72
N PHE A 42 3.75 4.78 11.39
CA PHE A 42 5.15 4.36 11.52
C PHE A 42 6.04 5.17 10.55
N VAL A 43 5.66 5.23 9.27
CA VAL A 43 6.38 6.05 8.27
C VAL A 43 6.57 7.49 8.75
N GLN A 44 5.49 8.12 9.22
CA GLN A 44 5.48 9.50 9.69
C GLN A 44 6.37 9.68 10.92
N HIS A 45 6.37 8.73 11.86
CA HIS A 45 7.23 8.75 13.05
C HIS A 45 8.72 8.80 12.65
N ILE A 46 9.14 7.96 11.70
CA ILE A 46 10.51 7.98 11.18
C ILE A 46 10.77 9.27 10.39
N ALA A 47 9.88 9.63 9.48
CA ALA A 47 10.05 10.77 8.57
C ALA A 47 10.16 12.12 9.30
N THR A 48 9.53 12.23 10.47
CA THR A 48 9.61 13.41 11.36
C THR A 48 10.81 13.39 12.30
N GLY A 49 11.73 12.43 12.15
CA GLY A 49 12.98 12.36 12.89
C GLY A 49 12.87 11.77 14.30
N GLN A 50 11.76 11.09 14.63
CA GLN A 50 11.57 10.48 15.96
C GLN A 50 12.32 9.15 16.14
N GLY A 51 12.98 8.66 15.08
CA GLY A 51 13.76 7.42 15.11
C GLY A 51 12.90 6.18 14.84
N LEU A 52 13.40 5.02 15.26
CA LEU A 52 12.63 3.77 15.19
C LEU A 52 11.64 3.70 16.36
N PRO A 53 10.39 3.25 16.12
CA PRO A 53 9.42 2.97 17.16
C PRO A 53 9.97 2.09 18.28
N VAL A 54 9.68 2.48 19.52
CA VAL A 54 9.86 1.65 20.69
C VAL A 54 8.49 1.15 21.13
N SER A 55 8.38 -0.16 21.34
CA SER A 55 7.13 -0.78 21.79
C SER A 55 7.15 -0.91 23.31
N GLU A 56 6.28 -0.17 23.97
CA GLU A 56 6.12 -0.17 25.42
C GLU A 56 4.70 -0.59 25.80
N PRO A 57 4.51 -1.23 26.97
CA PRO A 57 3.17 -1.52 27.49
C PRO A 57 2.31 -0.24 27.56
N ASN A 58 1.06 -0.33 27.10
CA ASN A 58 0.08 0.78 27.10
C ASN A 58 0.48 2.01 26.28
N SER A 59 1.42 1.89 25.34
CA SER A 59 1.80 2.99 24.45
C SER A 59 0.59 3.55 23.69
N GLN A 60 0.47 4.87 23.70
CA GLN A 60 -0.54 5.62 22.93
C GLN A 60 -0.01 6.03 21.55
N ALA A 61 1.10 5.43 21.09
CA ALA A 61 1.68 5.75 19.80
C ALA A 61 0.72 5.39 18.66
N LEU A 62 0.66 6.29 17.66
CA LEU A 62 -0.28 6.19 16.55
C LEU A 62 -0.05 4.93 15.70
N TYR A 63 1.17 4.40 15.64
CA TYR A 63 1.52 3.19 14.89
C TYR A 63 1.03 1.88 15.52
N ARG A 64 0.56 1.90 16.78
CA ARG A 64 0.05 0.72 17.50
C ARG A 64 0.95 -0.52 17.33
N GLN A 65 0.34 -1.68 17.02
CA GLN A 65 1.04 -2.94 16.78
C GLN A 65 1.97 -2.92 15.56
N GLN A 66 1.88 -1.94 14.67
CA GLN A 66 2.79 -1.87 13.51
C GLN A 66 4.21 -1.52 13.93
N GLY A 67 4.39 -0.87 15.10
CA GLY A 67 5.71 -0.51 15.64
C GLY A 67 6.64 -1.68 15.95
N VAL A 68 6.13 -2.92 16.06
CA VAL A 68 6.96 -4.13 16.24
C VAL A 68 7.40 -4.79 14.93
N GLN A 69 6.88 -4.31 13.79
CA GLN A 69 7.20 -4.91 12.51
C GLN A 69 8.60 -4.54 12.02
N ALA A 70 9.13 -5.34 11.09
CA ALA A 70 10.44 -5.09 10.50
C ALA A 70 10.46 -3.70 9.82
N PRO A 71 11.47 -2.86 10.08
CA PRO A 71 11.42 -1.44 9.72
C PRO A 71 11.68 -1.15 8.25
N GLY A 72 12.16 -2.13 7.46
CA GLY A 72 12.71 -1.89 6.11
C GLY A 72 11.75 -1.18 5.15
N TYR A 73 10.50 -1.62 5.09
CA TYR A 73 9.47 -0.96 4.28
C TYR A 73 9.24 0.49 4.73
N TYR A 74 9.08 0.70 6.04
CA TYR A 74 8.80 2.01 6.62
C TYR A 74 9.95 2.99 6.44
N LEU A 75 11.20 2.53 6.57
CA LEU A 75 12.41 3.31 6.32
C LEU A 75 12.46 3.79 4.87
N ALA A 76 12.13 2.92 3.90
CA ALA A 76 12.11 3.29 2.49
C ALA A 76 11.07 4.38 2.20
N VAL A 77 9.83 4.20 2.67
CA VAL A 77 8.77 5.20 2.46
C VAL A 77 9.09 6.50 3.22
N ALA A 78 9.64 6.42 4.43
CA ALA A 78 10.04 7.59 5.19
C ALA A 78 11.13 8.39 4.46
N ALA A 79 12.14 7.72 3.90
CA ALA A 79 13.17 8.39 3.10
C ALA A 79 12.59 9.09 1.85
N LEU A 80 11.60 8.48 1.20
CA LEU A 80 10.92 9.06 0.03
C LEU A 80 10.03 10.27 0.38
N THR A 81 9.64 10.43 1.65
CA THR A 81 8.64 11.42 2.08
C THR A 81 9.14 12.39 3.15
N ALA A 82 10.37 12.25 3.65
CA ALA A 82 10.95 13.08 4.72
C ALA A 82 11.07 14.57 4.36
N TRP A 83 11.02 14.92 3.07
CA TRP A 83 11.03 16.31 2.61
C TRP A 83 9.64 16.99 2.66
N ILE A 84 8.59 16.24 3.00
CA ILE A 84 7.21 16.74 3.09
C ILE A 84 6.90 17.05 4.56
N ASP A 85 6.26 18.19 4.81
CA ASP A 85 5.72 18.50 6.13
C ASP A 85 4.48 17.62 6.42
N GLN A 86 4.62 16.67 7.35
CA GLN A 86 3.60 15.69 7.74
C GLN A 86 3.04 15.97 9.15
N GLN A 87 3.16 17.21 9.65
CA GLN A 87 2.65 17.61 10.98
C GLN A 87 1.12 17.64 11.06
N ASP A 88 0.43 17.61 9.92
CA ASP A 88 -1.03 17.50 9.83
C ASP A 88 -1.55 16.08 10.13
N PHE A 89 -0.69 15.06 10.14
CA PHE A 89 -1.09 13.67 10.32
C PHE A 89 -1.87 13.40 11.63
N PRO A 90 -1.45 13.88 12.83
CA PRO A 90 -2.20 13.64 14.06
C PRO A 90 -3.64 14.21 14.00
N ALA A 91 -3.83 15.33 13.32
CA ALA A 91 -5.15 15.93 13.13
C ALA A 91 -6.02 15.15 12.14
N ILE A 92 -5.41 14.46 11.16
CA ILE A 92 -6.12 13.52 10.28
C ILE A 92 -6.48 12.24 11.04
N PHE A 93 -5.54 11.70 11.81
CA PHE A 93 -5.74 10.50 12.63
C PHE A 93 -6.88 10.67 13.64
N ALA A 94 -7.01 11.87 14.23
CA ALA A 94 -8.07 12.21 15.17
C ALA A 94 -9.48 12.23 14.53
N ARG A 95 -9.61 12.14 13.20
CA ARG A 95 -10.89 12.06 12.48
C ARG A 95 -11.49 10.65 12.47
N ALA A 96 -10.91 9.72 13.22
CA ALA A 96 -11.46 8.39 13.40
C ALA A 96 -12.95 8.46 13.77
N ASN A 97 -13.77 7.80 12.96
CA ASN A 97 -15.21 7.84 13.07
C ASN A 97 -15.68 6.99 14.27
N PRO A 98 -16.30 7.59 15.31
CA PRO A 98 -16.76 6.85 16.49
C PRO A 98 -17.89 5.86 16.18
N HIS A 99 -18.51 5.98 15.00
CA HIS A 99 -19.59 5.11 14.54
C HIS A 99 -19.13 4.10 13.47
N ALA A 100 -17.82 3.93 13.27
CA ALA A 100 -17.29 2.97 12.32
C ALA A 100 -17.56 1.53 12.77
N ALA A 101 -18.19 0.72 11.91
CA ALA A 101 -18.48 -0.68 12.15
C ALA A 101 -17.39 -1.61 11.57
N ILE A 102 -16.13 -1.37 11.98
CA ILE A 102 -14.98 -2.14 11.50
C ILE A 102 -15.12 -3.62 11.88
N GLY A 103 -14.90 -4.51 10.92
CA GLY A 103 -15.01 -5.96 11.11
C GLY A 103 -16.45 -6.48 11.25
N ARG A 104 -17.47 -5.64 10.99
CA ARG A 104 -18.89 -6.02 11.03
C ARG A 104 -19.55 -5.79 9.66
N PRO A 105 -19.33 -6.70 8.69
CA PRO A 105 -19.78 -6.50 7.31
C PRO A 105 -21.32 -6.46 7.15
N ASP A 106 -22.04 -7.05 8.09
CA ASP A 106 -23.49 -7.18 8.17
C ASP A 106 -24.18 -6.01 8.89
N ALA A 107 -23.42 -5.16 9.59
CA ALA A 107 -23.99 -4.03 10.32
C ALA A 107 -24.49 -2.94 9.36
N ASN A 108 -25.73 -2.49 9.57
CA ASN A 108 -26.27 -1.28 8.92
C ASN A 108 -25.74 -0.03 9.63
N ALA A 109 -24.43 0.16 9.56
CA ALA A 109 -23.70 1.23 10.22
C ALA A 109 -22.65 1.82 9.27
N ASN A 110 -22.01 2.90 9.70
CA ASN A 110 -21.01 3.56 8.87
C ASN A 110 -19.79 2.65 8.68
N ARG A 111 -19.38 2.47 7.43
CA ARG A 111 -18.22 1.63 7.05
C ARG A 111 -16.91 2.40 7.02
N ASN A 112 -16.96 3.72 6.91
CA ASN A 112 -15.77 4.56 6.82
C ASN A 112 -15.08 4.60 8.18
N TYR A 113 -13.78 4.32 8.17
CA TYR A 113 -12.91 4.45 9.32
C TYR A 113 -12.68 5.92 9.69
N LEU A 114 -12.53 6.81 8.70
CA LEU A 114 -12.33 8.24 8.91
C LEU A 114 -13.54 9.09 8.46
N ILE A 115 -13.68 10.25 9.09
CA ILE A 115 -14.54 11.33 8.60
C ILE A 115 -13.74 12.12 7.55
N HIS A 116 -14.17 12.01 6.28
CA HIS A 116 -13.47 12.56 5.12
C HIS A 116 -13.80 14.02 4.83
N HIS A 117 -12.78 14.80 4.48
CA HIS A 117 -12.89 16.17 4.01
C HIS A 117 -12.44 16.26 2.54
N ALA A 118 -13.38 16.12 1.61
CA ALA A 118 -13.10 15.99 0.18
C ALA A 118 -12.19 17.09 -0.38
N THR A 119 -12.30 18.34 0.08
CA THR A 119 -11.47 19.46 -0.40
C THR A 119 -10.03 19.40 0.07
N ALA A 120 -9.77 18.87 1.27
CA ALA A 120 -8.42 18.72 1.82
C ALA A 120 -7.71 17.48 1.26
N GLU A 121 -8.49 16.47 0.85
CA GLU A 121 -8.00 15.18 0.33
C GLU A 121 -7.92 15.15 -1.21
N ALA A 122 -8.49 16.15 -1.89
CA ALA A 122 -8.47 16.26 -3.34
C ALA A 122 -7.09 16.63 -3.90
N TRP A 123 -6.90 16.29 -5.18
CA TRP A 123 -5.76 16.76 -5.96
C TRP A 123 -5.79 18.30 -6.14
N PRO A 124 -4.65 19.02 -6.05
CA PRO A 124 -3.29 18.53 -5.78
C PRO A 124 -3.06 18.18 -4.31
N TRP A 125 -2.57 16.97 -4.06
CA TRP A 125 -2.31 16.48 -2.69
C TRP A 125 -1.22 17.30 -2.00
N ARG A 126 -1.37 17.48 -0.69
CA ARG A 126 -0.42 18.20 0.17
C ARG A 126 -0.24 17.46 1.50
N GLY A 127 0.81 17.82 2.23
CA GLY A 127 1.09 17.30 3.56
C GLY A 127 1.10 15.78 3.64
N SER A 128 0.46 15.23 4.67
CA SER A 128 0.39 13.78 4.90
C SER A 128 -0.33 13.03 3.78
N THR A 129 -1.31 13.64 3.10
CA THR A 129 -1.99 13.01 1.95
C THR A 129 -1.05 12.83 0.76
N LEU A 130 -0.17 13.81 0.49
CA LEU A 130 0.86 13.67 -0.55
C LEU A 130 1.85 12.55 -0.20
N ALA A 131 2.33 12.54 1.04
CA ALA A 131 3.24 11.49 1.53
C ALA A 131 2.59 10.10 1.44
N LEU A 132 1.30 9.99 1.76
CA LEU A 132 0.53 8.75 1.62
C LEU A 132 0.54 8.27 0.16
N HIS A 133 0.20 9.13 -0.81
CA HIS A 133 0.18 8.72 -2.23
C HIS A 133 1.56 8.32 -2.75
N ILE A 134 2.64 8.99 -2.32
CA ILE A 134 4.01 8.55 -2.63
C ILE A 134 4.27 7.15 -2.08
N GLY A 135 3.89 6.88 -0.82
CA GLY A 135 3.98 5.57 -0.22
C GLY A 135 3.15 4.51 -0.95
N ARG A 136 1.92 4.83 -1.35
CA ARG A 136 1.06 3.96 -2.17
C ARG A 136 1.72 3.65 -3.52
N PHE A 137 2.29 4.63 -4.22
CA PHE A 137 3.00 4.38 -5.47
C PHE A 137 4.23 3.51 -5.29
N PHE A 138 4.97 3.68 -4.19
CA PHE A 138 6.06 2.78 -3.84
C PHE A 138 5.58 1.33 -3.63
N SER A 139 4.48 1.13 -2.90
CA SER A 139 3.83 -0.19 -2.76
C SER A 139 3.43 -0.81 -4.09
N ILE A 140 2.88 -0.01 -5.02
CA ILE A 140 2.51 -0.47 -6.37
C ILE A 140 3.75 -0.97 -7.13
N LEU A 141 4.88 -0.28 -7.01
CA LEU A 141 6.13 -0.73 -7.64
C LEU A 141 6.63 -2.05 -7.05
N LEU A 142 6.48 -2.24 -5.74
CA LEU A 142 6.79 -3.52 -5.09
C LEU A 142 5.87 -4.64 -5.58
N GLY A 143 4.57 -4.39 -5.75
CA GLY A 143 3.67 -5.40 -6.30
C GLY A 143 3.96 -5.71 -7.77
N ALA A 144 4.38 -4.73 -8.58
CA ALA A 144 4.88 -4.98 -9.94
C ALA A 144 6.14 -5.87 -9.93
N LEU A 145 7.05 -5.65 -8.99
CA LEU A 145 8.22 -6.50 -8.77
C LEU A 145 7.81 -7.93 -8.41
N THR A 146 6.81 -8.11 -7.54
CA THR A 146 6.27 -9.43 -7.20
C THR A 146 5.70 -10.16 -8.41
N ILE A 147 4.95 -9.47 -9.29
CA ILE A 147 4.40 -10.06 -10.52
C ILE A 147 5.53 -10.50 -11.45
N TRP A 148 6.54 -9.63 -11.64
CA TRP A 148 7.71 -9.95 -12.44
C TRP A 148 8.48 -11.16 -11.88
N ALA A 149 8.74 -11.18 -10.57
CA ALA A 149 9.44 -12.27 -9.89
C ALA A 149 8.64 -13.59 -9.98
N THR A 150 7.32 -13.53 -9.91
CA THR A 150 6.43 -14.67 -10.11
C THR A 150 6.58 -15.24 -11.51
N HIS A 151 6.52 -14.40 -12.55
CA HIS A 151 6.75 -14.83 -13.93
C HIS A 151 8.15 -15.43 -14.12
N ALA A 152 9.18 -14.75 -13.63
CA ALA A 152 10.57 -15.18 -13.75
C ALA A 152 10.82 -16.53 -13.05
N THR A 153 10.19 -16.75 -11.90
CA THR A 153 10.25 -18.02 -11.17
C THR A 153 9.52 -19.12 -11.93
N LEU A 154 8.28 -18.90 -12.34
CA LEU A 154 7.50 -19.91 -13.04
C LEU A 154 8.13 -20.32 -14.38
N ARG A 155 8.78 -19.39 -15.09
CA ARG A 155 9.52 -19.68 -16.33
C ARG A 155 10.69 -20.65 -16.16
N GLN A 156 11.21 -20.84 -14.95
CA GLN A 156 12.31 -21.78 -14.70
C GLN A 156 11.82 -23.24 -14.67
N PHE A 157 10.54 -23.46 -14.36
CA PHE A 157 9.96 -24.79 -14.19
C PHE A 157 8.88 -25.11 -15.22
N LEU A 158 8.26 -24.08 -15.79
CA LEU A 158 7.12 -24.16 -16.71
C LEU A 158 7.44 -23.44 -18.04
N GLY A 159 6.66 -23.73 -19.09
CA GLY A 159 6.73 -23.00 -20.35
C GLY A 159 6.25 -21.55 -20.21
N GLU A 160 6.67 -20.68 -21.15
CA GLU A 160 6.34 -19.24 -21.18
C GLU A 160 4.84 -18.96 -20.96
N GLU A 161 3.97 -19.72 -21.62
CA GLU A 161 2.52 -19.52 -21.58
C GLU A 161 1.95 -19.75 -20.18
N LEU A 162 2.41 -20.80 -19.48
CA LEU A 162 1.99 -21.11 -18.12
C LEU A 162 2.57 -20.14 -17.10
N ALA A 163 3.81 -19.69 -17.32
CA ALA A 163 4.42 -18.66 -16.47
C ALA A 163 3.68 -17.32 -16.59
N LEU A 164 3.31 -16.93 -17.82
CA LEU A 164 2.51 -15.73 -18.06
C LEU A 164 1.10 -15.86 -17.45
N LEU A 165 0.46 -17.02 -17.58
CA LEU A 165 -0.84 -17.28 -16.96
C LEU A 165 -0.75 -17.18 -15.43
N GLY A 166 0.26 -17.78 -14.81
CA GLY A 166 0.45 -17.70 -13.36
C GLY A 166 0.69 -16.27 -12.87
N ALA A 167 1.51 -15.49 -13.57
CA ALA A 167 1.72 -14.08 -13.26
C ALA A 167 0.44 -13.24 -13.45
N ALA A 168 -0.35 -13.52 -14.49
CA ALA A 168 -1.63 -12.85 -14.72
C ALA A 168 -2.66 -13.18 -13.64
N ILE A 169 -2.77 -14.46 -13.24
CA ILE A 169 -3.66 -14.86 -12.13
C ILE A 169 -3.30 -14.08 -10.88
N PHE A 170 -2.01 -14.02 -10.53
CA PHE A 170 -1.54 -13.29 -9.36
C PHE A 170 -1.80 -11.78 -9.46
N ALA A 171 -1.49 -11.17 -10.62
CA ALA A 171 -1.65 -9.74 -10.87
C ALA A 171 -3.11 -9.27 -10.80
N PHE A 172 -4.07 -10.16 -11.08
CA PHE A 172 -5.50 -9.83 -11.13
C PHE A 172 -6.32 -10.46 -10.00
N VAL A 173 -5.69 -10.94 -8.93
CA VAL A 173 -6.40 -11.21 -7.67
C VAL A 173 -6.86 -9.87 -7.08
N PRO A 174 -8.16 -9.64 -6.84
CA PRO A 174 -8.66 -8.34 -6.35
C PRO A 174 -7.98 -7.89 -5.05
N GLN A 175 -7.72 -8.82 -4.13
CA GLN A 175 -7.03 -8.54 -2.88
C GLN A 175 -5.59 -8.09 -3.09
N PHE A 176 -4.87 -8.66 -4.06
CA PHE A 176 -3.49 -8.28 -4.35
C PHE A 176 -3.40 -6.83 -4.82
N ILE A 177 -4.25 -6.45 -5.79
CA ILE A 177 -4.33 -5.07 -6.30
C ILE A 177 -4.70 -4.10 -5.16
N PHE A 178 -5.72 -4.45 -4.37
CA PHE A 178 -6.23 -3.60 -3.28
C PHE A 178 -5.15 -3.32 -2.22
N ILE A 179 -4.40 -4.33 -1.78
CA ILE A 179 -3.32 -4.16 -0.79
C ILE A 179 -2.08 -3.48 -1.40
N SER A 180 -1.75 -3.76 -2.66
CA SER A 180 -0.67 -3.06 -3.37
C SER A 180 -0.91 -1.56 -3.53
N ALA A 181 -2.17 -1.14 -3.58
CA ALA A 181 -2.54 0.26 -3.68
C ALA A 181 -2.45 1.03 -2.35
N ALA A 182 -2.03 0.38 -1.27
CA ALA A 182 -1.99 0.95 0.07
C ALA A 182 -0.58 0.97 0.68
N VAL A 183 -0.38 1.82 1.70
CA VAL A 183 0.84 1.78 2.51
C VAL A 183 0.76 0.59 3.46
N SER A 184 1.47 -0.49 3.12
CA SER A 184 1.56 -1.72 3.92
C SER A 184 2.88 -2.43 3.67
N ASN A 185 3.46 -2.99 4.73
CA ASN A 185 4.68 -3.80 4.65
C ASN A 185 4.46 -5.16 3.96
N ASP A 186 3.21 -5.62 3.82
CA ASP A 186 2.87 -6.85 3.11
C ASP A 186 3.39 -6.84 1.67
N ASN A 187 3.40 -5.66 1.03
CA ASN A 187 3.92 -5.48 -0.31
C ASN A 187 5.43 -5.76 -0.40
N ALA A 188 6.19 -5.34 0.62
CA ALA A 188 7.62 -5.64 0.71
C ALA A 188 7.87 -7.13 1.01
N VAL A 189 7.07 -7.72 1.90
CA VAL A 189 7.18 -9.16 2.24
C VAL A 189 6.91 -10.03 1.01
N ASN A 190 5.91 -9.68 0.20
CA ASN A 190 5.60 -10.39 -1.04
C ASN A 190 6.71 -10.25 -2.10
N ALA A 191 7.30 -9.06 -2.22
CA ALA A 191 8.31 -8.78 -3.23
C ALA A 191 9.70 -9.32 -2.86
N LEU A 192 10.01 -9.38 -1.56
CA LEU A 192 11.31 -9.75 -1.01
C LEU A 192 11.12 -10.83 0.07
N PRO A 193 10.66 -12.05 -0.31
CA PRO A 193 10.57 -13.15 0.63
C PRO A 193 11.98 -13.55 1.11
N ARG A 194 12.09 -13.93 2.38
CA ARG A 194 13.36 -14.38 2.98
C ARG A 194 13.87 -15.67 2.35
#